data_AF-A0AAD5DI39-F1
#
_entry.id   AF-A0AAD5DI39-F1
#
_cell.length_a   1.000
_cell.length_b   1.000
_cell.length_c   1.000
_cell.angle_alpha   90.00
_cell.angle_beta   90.00
_cell.angle_gamma   90.00
#
_symmetry.space_group_name_H-M   'P 1'
#
loop_
_entity.id
_entity.type
_entity.pdbx_description
1 polymer ?
#
loop_
_entity_poly.entity_id
_entity_poly.type
_entity_poly.pdbx_seq_one_letter_code
_entity_poly.pdbx_strand_id
1 'polypeptide(L)'
;MGSLTLTMNCQRNTHAALTAAEATRIAERLRVSDIQEFGTPAWYEQHEWLEQLNLQAHLNAQAHADEFVKETLVSLDCITPLVQELLVWRERLLPRLERHLADRLDSVASYQLLYHEAALANLLEVLLFHRDVCEAVEEEALIELCDWCARAVAYLTSDTHAHAAWKERSAAELVALTPLEELRERAAEVRFAAAQCGLTILRYITDHAPYLSLSVLARVVCTNDTAMALLPLLERPPWVRRGKGGALERFSGGAWQPVEAAERHRLGQQDGQVWLLLHNLLADGAARARMDMTEGQCEALLRLRRHFNELLFDQLPVLKDLQRVIDELAFGVNACQPVATPARLIVEQVPQLRTRLLARSPAEWDSLAQRQAAEQFGAAAAALSKERLGRMLRSFELMCGMEEQEGSARQRQKGLPTSVKLDAYRQVKPGVWEWWSTYQLQINQDKPAEPVSSSGSKPNAGAAGGSSVASSGQAGEAAAANENQPRQPSSGDSAGVPPAAAKGKRYRLLPLSENLQRALPAQGKLAVLYGGHTCEAALSLPASETRDTSGLAPAVWLTVGSLGGSGLALQLKLKRLDRPSERDKEAGVWFPYVPVGGALAVRDGLLDA
;
A
#
# COMPACT_ATOMS: atom_id res chain seq x y z
N MET A 1 -22.93 42.97 7.08
CA MET A 1 -23.50 41.71 6.53
C MET A 1 -22.30 40.81 6.24
N GLY A 2 -21.69 40.13 7.20
CA GLY A 2 -22.29 39.10 8.06
C GLY A 2 -21.78 37.72 7.60
N SER A 3 -20.46 37.57 7.48
CA SER A 3 -19.78 36.29 7.20
C SER A 3 -19.88 35.43 8.46
N LEU A 4 -20.68 34.37 8.40
CA LEU A 4 -20.78 33.37 9.46
C LEU A 4 -19.66 32.35 9.25
N THR A 5 -18.50 32.64 9.83
CA THR A 5 -17.43 31.67 10.06
C THR A 5 -17.90 30.74 11.18
N LEU A 6 -18.34 29.53 10.83
CA LEU A 6 -18.64 28.48 11.80
C LEU A 6 -17.32 27.81 12.21
N THR A 7 -16.63 28.44 13.15
CA THR A 7 -15.53 27.81 13.91
C THR A 7 -16.14 26.79 14.86
N MET A 8 -16.39 25.57 14.37
CA MET A 8 -16.60 24.44 15.27
C MET A 8 -15.24 23.99 15.81
N ASN A 9 -15.02 24.27 17.09
CA ASN A 9 -13.98 23.64 17.91
C ASN A 9 -14.18 22.12 17.85
N CYS A 10 -13.48 21.46 16.93
CA CYS A 10 -13.35 20.01 16.92
C CYS A 10 -12.42 19.63 18.07
N GLN A 11 -12.99 19.41 19.25
CA GLN A 11 -12.29 18.74 20.33
C GLN A 11 -11.89 17.36 19.83
N ARG A 12 -10.57 17.12 19.85
CA ARG A 12 -9.92 15.84 19.59
C ARG A 12 -10.55 14.74 20.45
N ASN A 13 -11.49 14.00 19.89
CA ASN A 13 -11.85 12.66 20.32
C ASN A 13 -11.75 11.75 19.10
N THR A 14 -10.57 11.14 18.95
CA THR A 14 -10.33 10.01 18.06
C THR A 14 -11.16 8.83 18.56
N HIS A 15 -12.39 8.68 18.05
CA HIS A 15 -13.11 7.41 18.18
C HIS A 15 -12.47 6.43 17.20
N ALA A 16 -11.92 5.32 17.71
CA ALA A 16 -11.88 4.09 16.92
C ALA A 16 -13.31 3.83 16.42
N ALA A 17 -13.49 3.52 15.13
CA ALA A 17 -14.81 3.37 14.52
C ALA A 17 -15.62 2.24 15.20
N LEU A 18 -14.95 1.24 15.76
CA LEU A 18 -15.53 0.15 16.52
C LEU A 18 -14.52 -0.38 17.55
N THR A 19 -14.93 -0.65 18.78
CA THR A 19 -14.10 -1.39 19.75
C THR A 19 -14.16 -2.89 19.52
N ALA A 20 -13.15 -3.64 20.00
CA ALA A 20 -13.16 -5.10 19.89
C ALA A 20 -14.42 -5.74 20.51
N ALA A 21 -14.88 -5.24 21.67
CA ALA A 21 -16.09 -5.74 22.31
C ALA A 21 -17.37 -5.47 21.49
N GLU A 22 -17.43 -4.32 20.81
CA GLU A 22 -18.53 -4.00 19.90
C GLU A 22 -18.50 -4.89 18.65
N ALA A 23 -17.32 -5.16 18.10
CA ALA A 23 -17.14 -6.10 16.98
C ALA A 23 -17.62 -7.50 17.34
N THR A 24 -17.26 -8.01 18.53
CA THR A 24 -17.76 -9.30 19.02
C THR A 24 -19.26 -9.32 19.14
N ARG A 25 -19.86 -8.29 19.74
CA ARG A 25 -21.32 -8.21 19.89
C ARG A 25 -22.05 -8.14 18.55
N ILE A 26 -21.46 -7.48 17.55
CA ILE A 26 -22.02 -7.43 16.20
C ILE A 26 -21.91 -8.81 15.55
N ALA A 27 -20.73 -9.44 15.59
CA ALA A 27 -20.48 -10.74 15.00
C ALA A 27 -21.43 -11.82 15.56
N GLU A 28 -21.68 -11.83 16.87
CA GLU A 28 -22.64 -12.74 17.53
C GLU A 28 -24.09 -12.61 17.01
N ARG A 29 -24.43 -11.49 16.38
CA ARG A 29 -25.78 -11.21 15.86
C ARG A 29 -25.92 -11.45 14.36
N LEU A 30 -24.81 -11.66 13.66
CA LEU A 30 -24.84 -11.95 12.23
C LEU A 30 -25.56 -13.27 11.98
N ARG A 31 -26.46 -13.27 10.99
CA ARG A 31 -27.23 -14.45 10.61
C ARG A 31 -27.40 -14.52 9.11
N VAL A 32 -27.63 -15.71 8.58
CA VAL A 32 -27.99 -15.87 7.17
C VAL A 32 -29.43 -15.41 6.97
N SER A 33 -29.62 -14.33 6.21
CA SER A 33 -30.94 -13.79 5.88
C SER A 33 -31.65 -14.67 4.85
N ASP A 34 -32.92 -15.05 5.09
CA ASP A 34 -33.75 -15.62 4.01
C ASP A 34 -34.03 -14.50 2.99
N ILE A 35 -34.15 -14.88 1.73
CA ILE A 35 -34.50 -14.05 0.58
C ILE A 35 -35.74 -13.19 0.86
N GLN A 36 -36.68 -13.71 1.66
CA GLN A 36 -37.91 -13.03 2.05
C GLN A 36 -37.66 -11.83 2.98
N GLU A 37 -36.58 -11.84 3.75
CA GLU A 37 -36.24 -10.81 4.74
C GLU A 37 -35.49 -9.62 4.13
N PHE A 38 -35.08 -9.69 2.87
CA PHE A 38 -34.35 -8.61 2.21
C PHE A 38 -35.20 -7.36 2.04
N GLY A 39 -34.76 -6.26 2.66
CA GLY A 39 -35.51 -5.01 2.72
C GLY A 39 -36.31 -4.83 4.01
N THR A 40 -36.32 -5.83 4.90
CA THR A 40 -36.88 -5.66 6.25
C THR A 40 -35.97 -4.78 7.10
N PRO A 41 -36.50 -4.13 8.17
CA PRO A 41 -35.69 -3.36 9.10
C PRO A 41 -34.51 -4.16 9.70
N ALA A 42 -34.70 -5.46 9.98
CA ALA A 42 -33.65 -6.33 10.50
C ALA A 42 -32.51 -6.53 9.50
N TRP A 43 -32.84 -6.67 8.20
CA TRP A 43 -31.84 -6.79 7.15
C TRP A 43 -31.03 -5.49 6.99
N TYR A 44 -31.68 -4.32 7.05
CA TYR A 44 -30.97 -3.03 7.01
C TYR A 44 -30.05 -2.85 8.22
N GLU A 45 -30.47 -3.28 9.42
CA GLU A 45 -29.63 -3.24 10.61
C GLU A 45 -28.39 -4.13 10.46
N GLN A 46 -28.55 -5.34 9.91
CA GLN A 46 -27.43 -6.22 9.59
C GLN A 46 -26.51 -5.63 8.51
N HIS A 47 -27.07 -5.00 7.47
CA HIS A 47 -26.26 -4.32 6.46
C HIS A 47 -25.39 -3.21 7.07
N GLU A 48 -25.94 -2.39 7.98
CA GLU A 48 -25.18 -1.36 8.69
C GLU A 48 -24.06 -1.96 9.55
N TRP A 49 -24.33 -3.06 10.25
CA TRP A 49 -23.32 -3.81 11.00
C TRP A 49 -22.18 -4.31 10.11
N LEU A 50 -22.52 -4.85 8.94
CA LEU A 50 -21.52 -5.32 7.96
C LEU A 50 -20.67 -4.16 7.42
N GLU A 51 -21.27 -3.00 7.14
CA GLU A 51 -20.53 -1.80 6.74
C GLU A 51 -19.55 -1.34 7.82
N GLN A 52 -19.96 -1.37 9.10
CA GLN A 52 -19.11 -1.01 10.23
C GLN A 52 -17.94 -1.98 10.39
N LEU A 53 -18.19 -3.30 10.32
CA LEU A 53 -17.14 -4.31 10.36
C LEU A 53 -16.18 -4.17 9.17
N ASN A 54 -16.71 -3.92 7.97
CA ASN A 54 -15.92 -3.69 6.77
C ASN A 54 -14.97 -2.49 6.94
N LEU A 55 -15.52 -1.34 7.32
CA LEU A 55 -14.71 -0.14 7.56
C LEU A 55 -13.61 -0.41 8.59
N GLN A 56 -13.96 -1.03 9.73
CA GLN A 56 -12.98 -1.31 10.77
C GLN A 56 -11.92 -2.34 10.35
N ALA A 57 -12.28 -3.35 9.55
CA ALA A 57 -11.33 -4.34 9.03
C ALA A 57 -10.28 -3.68 8.12
N HIS A 58 -10.71 -2.81 7.20
CA HIS A 58 -9.80 -2.02 6.36
C HIS A 58 -8.87 -1.12 7.20
N LEU A 59 -9.39 -0.52 8.27
CA LEU A 59 -8.56 0.31 9.16
C LEU A 59 -7.52 -0.49 9.90
N ASN A 60 -7.86 -1.67 10.40
CA ASN A 60 -6.90 -2.54 11.06
C ASN A 60 -5.75 -2.89 10.10
N ALA A 61 -6.09 -3.23 8.85
CA ALA A 61 -5.11 -3.54 7.81
C ALA A 61 -4.23 -2.33 7.44
N GLN A 62 -4.84 -1.15 7.22
CA GLN A 62 -4.12 0.09 6.87
C GLN A 62 -3.20 0.59 7.99
N ALA A 63 -3.64 0.46 9.24
CA ALA A 63 -2.86 0.85 10.41
C ALA A 63 -1.77 -0.17 10.78
N HIS A 64 -1.74 -1.34 10.11
CA HIS A 64 -0.92 -2.49 10.51
C HIS A 64 -1.12 -2.84 12.00
N ALA A 65 -2.36 -2.72 12.46
CA ALA A 65 -2.77 -2.94 13.85
C ALA A 65 -3.28 -4.36 14.06
N ASP A 66 -3.70 -4.67 15.29
CA ASP A 66 -4.30 -5.96 15.61
C ASP A 66 -5.65 -6.13 14.88
N GLU A 67 -5.80 -7.23 14.15
CA GLU A 67 -6.93 -7.51 13.27
C GLU A 67 -8.10 -8.17 14.03
N PHE A 68 -8.52 -7.55 15.13
CA PHE A 68 -9.53 -8.11 16.03
C PHE A 68 -10.87 -8.45 15.35
N VAL A 69 -11.24 -7.73 14.27
CA VAL A 69 -12.45 -8.03 13.48
C VAL A 69 -12.31 -9.39 12.80
N LYS A 70 -11.17 -9.65 12.16
CA LYS A 70 -10.86 -10.92 11.51
C LYS A 70 -10.87 -12.06 12.53
N GLU A 71 -10.15 -11.90 13.63
CA GLU A 71 -10.08 -12.90 14.70
C GLU A 71 -11.46 -13.23 15.28
N THR A 72 -12.30 -12.22 15.48
CA THR A 72 -13.67 -12.39 15.99
C THR A 72 -14.54 -13.18 15.00
N LEU A 73 -14.51 -12.81 13.72
CA LEU A 73 -15.34 -13.47 12.70
C LEU A 73 -14.92 -14.92 12.45
N VAL A 74 -13.62 -15.22 12.52
CA VAL A 74 -13.11 -16.59 12.46
C VAL A 74 -13.52 -17.38 13.70
N SER A 75 -13.35 -16.80 14.90
CA SER A 75 -13.66 -17.47 16.17
C SER A 75 -15.14 -17.83 16.32
N LEU A 76 -16.04 -17.03 15.72
CA LEU A 76 -17.49 -17.23 15.75
C LEU A 76 -18.04 -17.93 14.50
N ASP A 77 -17.16 -18.43 13.61
CA ASP A 77 -17.53 -19.11 12.36
C ASP A 77 -18.53 -18.31 11.50
N CYS A 78 -18.34 -16.98 11.46
CA CYS A 78 -19.22 -16.07 10.74
C CYS A 78 -18.90 -15.98 9.24
N ILE A 79 -17.72 -16.45 8.80
CA ILE A 79 -17.25 -16.29 7.42
C ILE A 79 -18.15 -17.05 6.44
N THR A 80 -18.51 -18.29 6.76
CA THR A 80 -19.40 -19.12 5.94
C THR A 80 -20.78 -18.44 5.74
N PRO A 81 -21.48 -17.96 6.78
CA PRO A 81 -22.67 -17.13 6.64
C PRO A 81 -22.53 -15.92 5.70
N LEU A 82 -21.42 -15.19 5.76
CA LEU A 82 -21.17 -14.03 4.88
C LEU A 82 -21.10 -14.43 3.41
N VAL A 83 -20.45 -15.57 3.11
CA VAL A 83 -20.40 -16.13 1.76
C VAL A 83 -21.80 -16.53 1.29
N GLN A 84 -22.62 -17.14 2.16
CA GLN A 84 -23.99 -17.50 1.82
C GLN A 84 -24.83 -16.26 1.47
N GLU A 85 -24.70 -15.18 2.24
CA GLU A 85 -25.45 -13.93 2.02
C GLU A 85 -25.05 -13.25 0.69
N LEU A 86 -23.78 -13.32 0.29
CA LEU A 86 -23.27 -12.77 -0.97
C LEU A 86 -23.95 -13.38 -2.22
N LEU A 87 -24.36 -14.65 -2.17
CA LEU A 87 -24.77 -15.43 -3.35
C LEU A 87 -26.23 -15.20 -3.81
N VAL A 88 -27.06 -14.53 -3.02
CA VAL A 88 -28.53 -14.70 -3.05
C VAL A 88 -29.30 -13.63 -3.83
N TRP A 89 -28.88 -12.37 -3.75
CA TRP A 89 -29.81 -11.25 -3.99
C TRP A 89 -29.94 -10.83 -5.46
N ARG A 90 -28.84 -10.64 -6.19
CA ARG A 90 -28.86 -9.85 -7.43
C ARG A 90 -29.52 -10.55 -8.63
N GLU A 91 -29.28 -11.83 -8.85
CA GLU A 91 -29.55 -12.43 -10.17
C GLU A 91 -31.03 -12.68 -10.49
N ARG A 92 -31.84 -13.02 -9.47
CA ARG A 92 -33.25 -13.36 -9.67
C ARG A 92 -34.20 -12.26 -9.24
N LEU A 93 -33.84 -11.52 -8.20
CA LEU A 93 -34.77 -10.59 -7.56
C LEU A 93 -34.63 -9.16 -8.09
N LEU A 94 -33.40 -8.66 -8.29
CA LEU A 94 -33.18 -7.31 -8.82
C LEU A 94 -33.88 -7.05 -10.17
N PRO A 95 -33.82 -7.95 -11.18
CA PRO A 95 -34.50 -7.72 -12.46
C PRO A 95 -36.03 -7.66 -12.36
N ARG A 96 -36.61 -8.25 -11.30
CA ARG A 96 -38.06 -8.21 -11.05
C ARG A 96 -38.48 -6.95 -10.28
N LEU A 97 -37.58 -6.43 -9.46
CA LEU A 97 -37.83 -5.26 -8.63
C LEU A 97 -37.34 -3.94 -9.23
N GLU A 98 -36.46 -3.94 -10.25
CA GLU A 98 -35.79 -2.73 -10.76
C GLU A 98 -36.75 -1.58 -11.08
N ARG A 99 -37.90 -1.85 -11.70
CA ARG A 99 -38.90 -0.81 -12.02
C ARG A 99 -39.55 -0.23 -10.76
N HIS A 100 -39.91 -1.11 -9.82
CA HIS A 100 -40.50 -0.69 -8.55
C HIS A 100 -39.50 0.10 -7.70
N LEU A 101 -38.25 -0.36 -7.64
CA LEU A 101 -37.17 0.34 -6.91
C LEU A 101 -36.88 1.71 -7.52
N ALA A 102 -36.87 1.82 -8.85
CA ALA A 102 -36.65 3.09 -9.54
C ALA A 102 -37.79 4.10 -9.32
N ASP A 103 -39.05 3.65 -9.35
CA ASP A 103 -40.20 4.56 -9.34
C ASP A 103 -40.74 4.88 -7.93
N ARG A 104 -40.53 3.98 -6.95
CA ARG A 104 -41.26 4.00 -5.66
C ARG A 104 -40.36 4.07 -4.44
N LEU A 105 -39.09 3.68 -4.55
CA LEU A 105 -38.16 3.67 -3.43
C LEU A 105 -37.27 4.91 -3.47
N ASP A 106 -36.90 5.41 -2.29
CA ASP A 106 -35.94 6.51 -2.19
C ASP A 106 -34.54 6.08 -2.62
N SER A 107 -33.74 7.03 -3.11
CA SER A 107 -32.40 6.76 -3.65
C SER A 107 -31.45 6.14 -2.62
N VAL A 108 -31.59 6.49 -1.33
CA VAL A 108 -30.76 5.96 -0.24
C VAL A 108 -31.02 4.47 -0.03
N ALA A 109 -32.29 4.08 0.12
CA ALA A 109 -32.65 2.69 0.30
C ALA A 109 -32.29 1.83 -0.94
N SER A 110 -32.53 2.36 -2.14
CA SER A 110 -32.09 1.72 -3.39
C SER A 110 -30.58 1.52 -3.43
N TYR A 111 -29.80 2.53 -3.01
CA TYR A 111 -28.34 2.43 -2.95
C TYR A 111 -27.88 1.36 -1.97
N GLN A 112 -28.40 1.33 -0.73
CA GLN A 112 -28.04 0.32 0.27
C GLN A 112 -28.33 -1.11 -0.20
N LEU A 113 -29.49 -1.33 -0.84
CA LEU A 113 -29.85 -2.63 -1.44
C LEU A 113 -28.88 -3.08 -2.53
N LEU A 114 -28.43 -2.14 -3.37
CA LEU A 114 -27.45 -2.45 -4.41
C LEU A 114 -26.07 -2.68 -3.80
N TYR A 115 -25.67 -1.83 -2.86
CA TYR A 115 -24.32 -1.80 -2.29
C TYR A 115 -24.02 -2.97 -1.35
N HIS A 116 -25.04 -3.62 -0.79
CA HIS A 116 -24.86 -4.76 0.10
C HIS A 116 -23.94 -5.87 -0.46
N GLU A 117 -24.07 -6.22 -1.74
CA GLU A 117 -23.18 -7.20 -2.39
C GLU A 117 -21.72 -6.71 -2.39
N ALA A 118 -21.50 -5.44 -2.73
CA ALA A 118 -20.16 -4.86 -2.74
C ALA A 118 -19.57 -4.74 -1.33
N ALA A 119 -20.38 -4.42 -0.32
CA ALA A 119 -19.95 -4.37 1.08
C ALA A 119 -19.49 -5.76 1.58
N LEU A 120 -20.25 -6.82 1.27
CA LEU A 120 -19.88 -8.20 1.60
C LEU A 120 -18.62 -8.63 0.85
N ALA A 121 -18.54 -8.36 -0.45
CA ALA A 121 -17.37 -8.71 -1.25
C ALA A 121 -16.11 -7.98 -0.76
N ASN A 122 -16.23 -6.70 -0.39
CA ASN A 122 -15.12 -5.89 0.11
C ASN A 122 -14.66 -6.35 1.52
N LEU A 123 -15.60 -6.74 2.39
CA LEU A 123 -15.26 -7.33 3.69
C LEU A 123 -14.53 -8.68 3.50
N LEU A 124 -15.07 -9.56 2.66
CA LEU A 124 -14.45 -10.85 2.35
C LEU A 124 -13.08 -10.69 1.68
N GLU A 125 -12.89 -9.67 0.83
CA GLU A 125 -11.60 -9.35 0.21
C GLU A 125 -10.52 -9.12 1.29
N VAL A 126 -10.77 -8.27 2.28
CA VAL A 126 -9.79 -8.01 3.36
C VAL A 126 -9.55 -9.25 4.20
N LEU A 127 -10.61 -9.99 4.55
CA LEU A 127 -10.48 -11.15 5.42
C LEU A 127 -9.71 -12.30 4.73
N LEU A 128 -10.02 -12.61 3.48
CA LEU A 128 -9.43 -13.75 2.75
C LEU A 128 -7.99 -13.51 2.31
N PHE A 129 -7.44 -12.31 2.51
CA PHE A 129 -5.99 -12.09 2.43
C PHE A 129 -5.24 -13.05 3.36
N HIS A 130 -5.82 -13.39 4.51
CA HIS A 130 -5.21 -14.24 5.53
C HIS A 130 -5.54 -15.72 5.32
N ARG A 131 -4.50 -16.56 5.44
CA ARG A 131 -4.59 -18.00 5.21
C ARG A 131 -5.57 -18.69 6.17
N ASP A 132 -5.55 -18.34 7.44
CA ASP A 132 -6.40 -18.90 8.51
C ASP A 132 -7.89 -18.67 8.22
N VAL A 133 -8.24 -17.57 7.55
CA VAL A 133 -9.62 -17.32 7.13
C VAL A 133 -10.02 -18.29 6.03
N CYS A 134 -9.16 -18.51 5.02
CA CYS A 134 -9.43 -19.48 3.95
C CYS A 134 -9.60 -20.91 4.47
N GLU A 135 -8.87 -21.29 5.53
CA GLU A 135 -9.00 -22.59 6.19
C GLU A 135 -10.25 -22.71 7.06
N ALA A 136 -10.77 -21.58 7.58
CA ALA A 136 -11.97 -21.54 8.41
C ALA A 136 -13.28 -21.62 7.61
N VAL A 137 -13.28 -21.25 6.33
CA VAL A 137 -14.50 -21.33 5.50
C VAL A 137 -14.86 -22.78 5.21
N GLU A 138 -16.14 -23.12 5.36
CA GLU A 138 -16.64 -24.43 4.94
C GLU A 138 -16.34 -24.70 3.45
N GLU A 139 -15.87 -25.90 3.13
CA GLU A 139 -15.43 -26.27 1.78
C GLU A 139 -16.50 -26.01 0.71
N GLU A 140 -17.77 -26.34 0.99
CA GLU A 140 -18.87 -26.09 0.04
C GLU A 140 -19.05 -24.59 -0.24
N ALA A 141 -18.96 -23.74 0.79
CA ALA A 141 -19.08 -22.29 0.66
C ALA A 141 -17.86 -21.70 -0.08
N LEU A 142 -16.66 -22.21 0.18
CA LEU A 142 -15.45 -21.76 -0.50
C LEU A 142 -15.48 -22.10 -2.01
N ILE A 143 -16.01 -23.27 -2.38
CA ILE A 143 -16.22 -23.65 -3.79
C ILE A 143 -17.22 -22.69 -4.46
N GLU A 144 -18.33 -22.36 -3.80
CA GLU A 144 -19.32 -21.41 -4.32
C GLU A 144 -18.77 -19.99 -4.46
N LEU A 145 -17.90 -19.58 -3.53
CA LEU A 145 -17.18 -18.31 -3.61
C LEU A 145 -16.24 -18.29 -4.82
N CYS A 146 -15.53 -19.39 -5.10
CA CYS A 146 -14.70 -19.52 -6.31
C CYS A 146 -15.55 -19.35 -7.57
N ASP A 147 -16.74 -19.94 -7.61
CA ASP A 147 -17.66 -19.79 -8.74
C ASP A 147 -18.23 -18.37 -8.87
N TRP A 148 -18.48 -17.70 -7.74
CA TRP A 148 -18.87 -16.29 -7.74
C TRP A 148 -17.74 -15.41 -8.29
N CYS A 149 -16.49 -15.67 -7.90
CA CYS A 149 -15.32 -14.99 -8.43
C CYS A 149 -15.14 -15.27 -9.93
N ALA A 150 -15.36 -16.50 -10.40
CA ALA A 150 -15.32 -16.83 -11.82
C ALA A 150 -16.37 -16.05 -12.62
N ARG A 151 -17.60 -15.91 -12.10
CA ARG A 151 -18.65 -15.06 -12.69
C ARG A 151 -18.26 -13.57 -12.67
N ALA A 152 -17.58 -13.10 -11.63
CA ALA A 152 -17.06 -11.74 -11.56
C ALA A 152 -16.00 -11.49 -12.64
N VAL A 153 -15.04 -12.40 -12.83
CA VAL A 153 -14.03 -12.32 -13.89
C VAL A 153 -14.69 -12.38 -15.27
N ALA A 154 -15.67 -13.26 -15.49
CA ALA A 154 -16.43 -13.33 -16.74
C ALA A 154 -17.21 -12.03 -17.03
N TYR A 155 -17.74 -11.36 -16.01
CA TYR A 155 -18.36 -10.04 -16.16
C TYR A 155 -17.33 -8.97 -16.55
N LEU A 156 -16.14 -8.98 -15.93
CA LEU A 156 -15.06 -8.04 -16.23
C LEU A 156 -14.58 -8.15 -17.68
N THR A 157 -14.60 -9.34 -18.28
CA THR A 157 -14.17 -9.57 -19.68
C THR A 157 -15.23 -9.26 -20.73
N SER A 158 -16.51 -9.13 -20.35
CA SER A 158 -17.64 -8.98 -21.27
C SER A 158 -18.35 -7.64 -21.12
N ASP A 159 -19.45 -7.61 -20.37
CA ASP A 159 -20.41 -6.51 -20.25
C ASP A 159 -19.78 -5.22 -19.72
N THR A 160 -18.71 -5.35 -18.93
CA THR A 160 -18.10 -4.23 -18.22
C THR A 160 -17.60 -3.13 -19.14
N HIS A 161 -17.11 -3.46 -20.33
CA HIS A 161 -16.59 -2.45 -21.25
C HIS A 161 -17.65 -1.43 -21.69
N ALA A 162 -18.91 -1.84 -21.83
CA ALA A 162 -20.01 -0.95 -22.17
C ALA A 162 -20.39 -0.05 -20.99
N HIS A 163 -20.33 -0.58 -19.76
CA HIS A 163 -20.63 0.17 -18.54
C HIS A 163 -19.52 1.14 -18.14
N ALA A 164 -18.26 0.74 -18.30
CA ALA A 164 -17.07 1.52 -17.97
C ALA A 164 -16.76 2.62 -19.00
N ALA A 165 -17.32 2.52 -20.22
CA ALA A 165 -17.10 3.48 -21.29
C ALA A 165 -17.44 4.91 -20.85
N TRP A 166 -16.59 5.85 -21.26
CA TRP A 166 -16.87 7.27 -21.05
C TRP A 166 -18.13 7.67 -21.83
N LYS A 167 -19.11 8.25 -21.12
CA LYS A 167 -20.33 8.81 -21.70
C LYS A 167 -20.27 10.33 -21.57
N GLU A 168 -20.04 11.04 -22.67
CA GLU A 168 -20.20 12.50 -22.66
C GLU A 168 -21.70 12.81 -22.63
N ARG A 169 -22.14 13.46 -21.56
CA ARG A 169 -23.54 13.85 -21.37
C ARG A 169 -23.68 15.35 -21.23
N SER A 170 -24.62 15.92 -21.96
CA SER A 170 -25.03 17.31 -21.75
C SER A 170 -25.83 17.44 -20.44
N ALA A 171 -25.90 18.66 -19.88
CA ALA A 171 -26.74 18.91 -18.70
C ALA A 171 -28.23 18.58 -18.96
N ALA A 172 -28.70 18.75 -20.20
CA ALA A 172 -30.06 18.40 -20.60
C ALA A 172 -30.28 16.88 -20.61
N GLU A 173 -29.30 16.09 -21.05
CA GLU A 173 -29.37 14.63 -21.04
C GLU A 173 -29.34 14.07 -19.61
N LEU A 174 -28.55 14.67 -18.71
CA LEU A 174 -28.53 14.26 -17.30
C LEU A 174 -29.87 14.50 -16.61
N VAL A 175 -30.53 15.63 -16.90
CA VAL A 175 -31.87 15.92 -16.35
C VAL A 175 -32.95 15.04 -16.99
N ALA A 176 -32.76 14.62 -18.24
CA ALA A 176 -33.68 13.76 -18.96
C ALA A 176 -33.53 12.26 -18.63
N LEU A 177 -32.54 11.87 -17.82
CA LEU A 177 -32.33 10.46 -17.46
C LEU A 177 -33.55 9.93 -16.71
N THR A 178 -34.01 8.75 -17.12
CA THR A 178 -35.11 8.11 -16.41
C THR A 178 -34.61 7.51 -15.08
N PRO A 179 -35.44 7.46 -14.02
CA PRO A 179 -35.05 6.83 -12.75
C PRO A 179 -34.57 5.39 -12.90
N LEU A 180 -35.15 4.65 -13.87
CA LEU A 180 -34.74 3.28 -14.18
C LEU A 180 -33.35 3.21 -14.81
N GLU A 181 -33.01 4.14 -15.71
CA GLU A 181 -31.66 4.22 -16.28
C GLU A 181 -30.64 4.58 -15.20
N GLU A 182 -30.96 5.55 -14.34
CA GLU A 182 -30.09 5.93 -13.22
C GLU A 182 -29.82 4.74 -12.30
N LEU A 183 -30.86 4.01 -11.89
CA LEU A 183 -30.73 2.81 -11.06
C LEU A 183 -29.84 1.75 -11.72
N ARG A 184 -30.01 1.51 -13.02
CA ARG A 184 -29.19 0.54 -13.76
C ARG A 184 -27.73 0.95 -13.86
N GLU A 185 -27.45 2.24 -14.01
CA GLU A 185 -26.07 2.73 -13.99
C GLU A 185 -25.43 2.59 -12.62
N ARG A 186 -26.15 2.93 -11.54
CA ARG A 186 -25.68 2.71 -10.17
C ARG A 186 -25.43 1.21 -9.91
N ALA A 187 -26.34 0.35 -10.34
CA ALA A 187 -26.19 -1.10 -10.21
C ALA A 187 -24.96 -1.63 -10.97
N ALA A 188 -24.67 -1.08 -12.16
CA ALA A 188 -23.49 -1.43 -12.94
C ALA A 188 -22.19 -0.97 -12.27
N GLU A 189 -22.16 0.23 -11.69
CA GLU A 189 -21.01 0.74 -10.92
C GLU A 189 -20.73 -0.13 -9.70
N VAL A 190 -21.76 -0.48 -8.94
CA VAL A 190 -21.63 -1.35 -7.76
C VAL A 190 -21.19 -2.76 -8.15
N ARG A 191 -21.76 -3.32 -9.22
CA ARG A 191 -21.33 -4.61 -9.76
C ARG A 191 -19.89 -4.59 -10.24
N PHE A 192 -19.42 -3.48 -10.81
CA PHE A 192 -18.03 -3.32 -11.20
C PHE A 192 -17.10 -3.35 -9.98
N ALA A 193 -17.43 -2.61 -8.92
CA ALA A 193 -16.67 -2.64 -7.67
C ALA A 193 -16.63 -4.06 -7.05
N ALA A 194 -17.79 -4.72 -6.92
CA ALA A 194 -17.87 -6.08 -6.40
C ALA A 194 -17.08 -7.08 -7.27
N ALA A 195 -17.07 -6.90 -8.59
CA ALA A 195 -16.33 -7.79 -9.48
C ALA A 195 -14.80 -7.59 -9.36
N GLN A 196 -14.33 -6.37 -9.08
CA GLN A 196 -12.94 -6.11 -8.75
C GLN A 196 -12.54 -6.80 -7.44
N CYS A 197 -13.38 -6.73 -6.40
CA CYS A 197 -13.17 -7.51 -5.17
C CYS A 197 -13.10 -9.02 -5.49
N GLY A 198 -13.96 -9.53 -6.36
CA GLY A 198 -13.93 -10.94 -6.78
C GLY A 198 -12.64 -11.37 -7.50
N LEU A 199 -12.03 -10.48 -8.29
CA LEU A 199 -10.71 -10.72 -8.87
C LEU A 199 -9.64 -10.82 -7.78
N THR A 200 -9.65 -9.90 -6.80
CA THR A 200 -8.69 -9.92 -5.69
C THR A 200 -8.90 -11.15 -4.78
N ILE A 201 -10.15 -11.48 -4.43
CA ILE A 201 -10.48 -12.66 -3.63
C ILE A 201 -9.94 -13.93 -4.31
N LEU A 202 -10.13 -14.07 -5.62
CA LEU A 202 -9.60 -15.22 -6.36
C LEU A 202 -8.07 -15.29 -6.30
N ARG A 203 -7.40 -14.13 -6.38
CA ARG A 203 -5.95 -14.03 -6.18
C ARG A 203 -5.55 -14.47 -4.78
N TYR A 204 -6.24 -14.04 -3.73
CA TYR A 204 -5.94 -14.45 -2.36
C TYR A 204 -6.21 -15.94 -2.10
N ILE A 205 -7.30 -16.50 -2.63
CA ILE A 205 -7.57 -17.94 -2.55
C ILE A 205 -6.40 -18.72 -3.19
N THR A 206 -5.95 -18.30 -4.37
CA THR A 206 -4.85 -18.99 -5.07
C THR A 206 -3.47 -18.77 -4.46
N ASP A 207 -3.20 -17.66 -3.76
CA ASP A 207 -1.97 -17.48 -2.96
C ASP A 207 -1.83 -18.62 -1.93
N HIS A 208 -2.96 -19.10 -1.40
CA HIS A 208 -3.01 -20.15 -0.39
C HIS A 208 -3.20 -21.56 -0.97
N ALA A 209 -3.06 -21.73 -2.29
CA ALA A 209 -3.33 -22.99 -3.00
C ALA A 209 -2.71 -24.26 -2.37
N PRO A 210 -1.47 -24.25 -1.82
CA PRO A 210 -0.90 -25.45 -1.18
C PRO A 210 -1.66 -25.96 0.06
N TYR A 211 -2.50 -25.12 0.67
CA TYR A 211 -3.24 -25.41 1.89
C TYR A 211 -4.73 -25.66 1.65
N LEU A 212 -5.21 -25.45 0.42
CA LEU A 212 -6.60 -25.66 0.05
C LEU A 212 -6.89 -27.12 -0.30
N SER A 213 -8.16 -27.48 -0.20
CA SER A 213 -8.62 -28.82 -0.59
C SER A 213 -8.45 -29.05 -2.10
N LEU A 214 -8.37 -30.32 -2.47
CA LEU A 214 -8.27 -30.70 -3.87
C LEU A 214 -9.49 -30.25 -4.69
N SER A 215 -10.68 -30.29 -4.09
CA SER A 215 -11.93 -29.92 -4.75
C SER A 215 -11.96 -28.42 -5.08
N VAL A 216 -11.48 -27.56 -4.18
CA VAL A 216 -11.36 -26.12 -4.44
C VAL A 216 -10.38 -25.83 -5.58
N LEU A 217 -9.19 -26.46 -5.55
CA LEU A 217 -8.20 -26.27 -6.63
C LEU A 217 -8.71 -26.77 -7.99
N ALA A 218 -9.35 -27.95 -8.02
CA ALA A 218 -9.94 -28.49 -9.24
C ALA A 218 -11.04 -27.57 -9.78
N ARG A 219 -11.85 -26.97 -8.89
CA ARG A 219 -12.88 -26.01 -9.29
C ARG A 219 -12.28 -24.77 -9.95
N VAL A 220 -11.26 -24.16 -9.33
CA VAL A 220 -10.60 -22.96 -9.85
C VAL A 220 -9.89 -23.24 -11.17
N VAL A 221 -9.13 -24.33 -11.25
CA VAL A 221 -8.25 -24.62 -12.38
C VAL A 221 -8.98 -25.30 -13.53
N CYS A 222 -9.79 -26.33 -13.25
CA CYS A 222 -10.40 -27.15 -14.30
C CYS A 222 -11.80 -26.66 -14.67
N THR A 223 -12.69 -26.49 -13.67
CA THR A 223 -14.10 -26.19 -13.96
C THR A 223 -14.31 -24.74 -14.38
N ASN A 224 -13.65 -23.80 -13.70
CA ASN A 224 -13.76 -22.38 -13.99
C ASN A 224 -12.78 -21.89 -15.08
N ASP A 225 -11.80 -22.72 -15.46
CA ASP A 225 -10.72 -22.41 -16.40
C ASP A 225 -10.13 -21.00 -16.17
N THR A 226 -9.80 -20.72 -14.91
CA THR A 226 -9.49 -19.36 -14.45
C THR A 226 -8.30 -18.76 -15.20
N ALA A 227 -7.28 -19.55 -15.53
CA ALA A 227 -6.11 -19.07 -16.26
C ALA A 227 -6.48 -18.50 -17.63
N MET A 228 -7.39 -19.15 -18.36
CA MET A 228 -7.86 -18.64 -19.66
C MET A 228 -8.77 -17.43 -19.51
N ALA A 229 -9.62 -17.41 -18.48
CA ALA A 229 -10.53 -16.30 -18.20
C ALA A 229 -9.80 -14.97 -17.92
N LEU A 230 -8.54 -15.03 -17.47
CA LEU A 230 -7.72 -13.84 -17.16
C LEU A 230 -7.04 -13.22 -18.38
N LEU A 231 -6.76 -14.00 -19.44
CA LEU A 231 -6.01 -13.49 -20.59
C LEU A 231 -6.66 -12.28 -21.25
N PRO A 232 -7.99 -12.23 -21.49
CA PRO A 232 -8.64 -11.06 -22.08
C PRO A 232 -8.49 -9.78 -21.23
N LEU A 233 -8.39 -9.89 -19.90
CA LEU A 233 -8.20 -8.74 -19.02
C LEU A 233 -6.84 -8.06 -19.22
N LEU A 234 -5.81 -8.82 -19.61
CA LEU A 234 -4.49 -8.26 -19.95
C LEU A 234 -4.51 -7.56 -21.32
N GLU A 235 -5.35 -8.01 -22.25
CA GLU A 235 -5.46 -7.39 -23.57
C GLU A 235 -6.31 -6.12 -23.53
N ARG A 236 -7.41 -6.16 -22.78
CA ARG A 236 -8.41 -5.10 -22.68
C ARG A 236 -8.82 -4.95 -21.20
N PRO A 237 -8.03 -4.24 -20.39
CA PRO A 237 -8.36 -4.04 -18.99
C PRO A 237 -9.62 -3.15 -18.86
N PRO A 238 -10.69 -3.62 -18.20
CA PRO A 238 -11.94 -2.86 -18.07
C PRO A 238 -11.83 -1.64 -17.14
N TRP A 239 -10.78 -1.58 -16.32
CA TRP A 239 -10.42 -0.43 -15.46
C TRP A 239 -9.56 0.62 -16.17
N VAL A 240 -9.40 0.54 -17.49
CA VAL A 240 -8.73 1.57 -18.31
C VAL A 240 -9.68 2.03 -19.40
N ARG A 241 -9.83 3.35 -19.56
CA ARG A 241 -10.66 3.94 -20.61
C ARG A 241 -10.04 5.21 -21.18
N ARG A 242 -10.64 5.73 -22.24
CA ARG A 242 -10.36 7.08 -22.74
C ARG A 242 -11.48 8.01 -22.34
N GLY A 243 -11.17 9.00 -21.50
CA GLY A 243 -12.08 10.02 -21.03
C GLY A 243 -12.25 11.16 -22.02
N LYS A 244 -12.65 12.32 -21.49
CA LYS A 244 -12.88 13.54 -22.29
C LYS A 244 -11.64 13.93 -23.10
N GLY A 245 -11.82 14.22 -24.38
CA GLY A 245 -10.72 14.60 -25.28
C GLY A 245 -9.72 13.48 -25.59
N GLY A 246 -10.04 12.22 -25.24
CA GLY A 246 -9.18 11.06 -25.48
C GLY A 246 -8.07 10.85 -24.45
N ALA A 247 -8.10 11.60 -23.33
CA ALA A 247 -7.16 11.40 -22.22
C ALA A 247 -7.31 9.99 -21.63
N LEU A 248 -6.18 9.36 -21.27
CA LEU A 248 -6.19 8.05 -20.65
C LEU A 248 -6.66 8.19 -19.20
N GLU A 249 -7.69 7.44 -18.82
CA GLU A 249 -8.18 7.34 -17.44
C GLU A 249 -8.04 5.91 -16.94
N ARG A 250 -7.71 5.76 -15.66
CA ARG A 250 -7.66 4.48 -14.96
C ARG A 250 -8.58 4.54 -13.75
N PHE A 251 -9.28 3.46 -13.46
CA PHE A 251 -10.10 3.36 -12.26
C PHE A 251 -9.22 2.97 -11.05
N SER A 252 -9.18 3.83 -10.04
CA SER A 252 -8.42 3.61 -8.81
C SER A 252 -9.07 4.32 -7.62
N GLY A 253 -9.13 3.65 -6.48
CA GLY A 253 -9.74 4.22 -5.26
C GLY A 253 -11.22 4.56 -5.42
N GLY A 254 -11.99 3.72 -6.12
CA GLY A 254 -13.42 3.92 -6.34
C GLY A 254 -13.80 4.99 -7.38
N ALA A 255 -12.82 5.63 -8.04
CA ALA A 255 -13.08 6.68 -9.02
C ALA A 255 -12.20 6.54 -10.27
N TRP A 256 -12.69 7.09 -11.38
CA TRP A 256 -11.89 7.26 -12.59
C TRP A 256 -10.95 8.45 -12.45
N GLN A 257 -9.65 8.21 -12.63
CA GLN A 257 -8.60 9.21 -12.47
C GLN A 257 -7.82 9.35 -13.78
N PRO A 258 -7.46 10.59 -14.21
CA PRO A 258 -6.61 10.80 -15.38
C PRO A 258 -5.20 10.27 -15.10
N VAL A 259 -4.59 9.64 -16.11
CA VAL A 259 -3.24 9.09 -16.00
C VAL A 259 -2.25 10.07 -16.64
N GLU A 260 -1.40 10.65 -15.80
CA GLU A 260 -0.31 11.53 -16.23
C GLU A 260 0.66 10.82 -17.17
N ALA A 261 1.28 11.57 -18.08
CA ALA A 261 2.17 11.00 -19.10
C ALA A 261 3.33 10.18 -18.51
N ALA A 262 3.86 10.62 -17.36
CA ALA A 262 4.92 9.92 -16.64
C ALA A 262 4.46 8.60 -16.02
N GLU A 263 3.19 8.45 -15.64
CA GLU A 263 2.69 7.26 -14.92
C GLU A 263 2.03 6.23 -15.83
N ARG A 264 1.94 6.48 -17.14
CA ARG A 264 1.30 5.55 -18.10
C ARG A 264 1.93 4.16 -18.13
N HIS A 265 3.21 4.09 -17.79
CA HIS A 265 3.98 2.85 -17.77
C HIS A 265 3.89 2.11 -16.43
N ARG A 266 3.34 2.77 -15.39
CA ARG A 266 3.12 2.18 -14.07
C ARG A 266 1.92 1.23 -14.14
N LEU A 267 2.13 0.03 -13.64
CA LEU A 267 1.13 -1.02 -13.54
C LEU A 267 0.05 -0.60 -12.54
N GLY A 268 -1.23 -0.75 -12.93
CA GLY A 268 -2.34 -0.53 -12.01
C GLY A 268 -2.43 -1.64 -10.97
N GLN A 269 -3.08 -1.36 -9.84
CA GLN A 269 -3.32 -2.36 -8.79
C GLN A 269 -4.04 -3.59 -9.35
N GLN A 270 -5.08 -3.38 -10.14
CA GLN A 270 -5.89 -4.45 -10.73
C GLN A 270 -5.12 -5.25 -11.79
N ASP A 271 -4.27 -4.58 -12.59
CA ASP A 271 -3.36 -5.27 -13.51
C ASP A 271 -2.40 -6.19 -12.73
N GLY A 272 -1.91 -5.71 -11.57
CA GLY A 272 -1.11 -6.51 -10.64
C GLY A 272 -1.84 -7.74 -10.14
N GLN A 273 -3.13 -7.63 -9.78
CA GLN A 273 -3.92 -8.80 -9.34
C GLN A 273 -4.02 -9.87 -10.42
N VAL A 274 -4.24 -9.48 -11.69
CA VAL A 274 -4.29 -10.44 -12.81
C VAL A 274 -2.95 -11.16 -12.97
N TRP A 275 -1.84 -10.41 -12.94
CA TRP A 275 -0.50 -10.98 -13.09
C TRP A 275 -0.12 -11.93 -11.95
N LEU A 276 -0.40 -11.53 -10.71
CA LEU A 276 -0.12 -12.36 -9.53
C LEU A 276 -1.00 -13.61 -9.51
N LEU A 277 -2.28 -13.49 -9.89
CA LEU A 277 -3.16 -14.65 -10.01
C LEU A 277 -2.67 -15.62 -11.11
N LEU A 278 -2.19 -15.13 -12.26
CA LEU A 278 -1.56 -15.99 -13.28
C LEU A 278 -0.29 -16.66 -12.76
N HIS A 279 0.52 -15.95 -11.98
CA HIS A 279 1.70 -16.53 -11.31
C HIS A 279 1.28 -17.66 -10.36
N ASN A 280 0.31 -17.45 -9.49
CA ASN A 280 -0.17 -18.47 -8.54
C ASN A 280 -0.75 -19.72 -9.24
N LEU A 281 -1.35 -19.54 -10.42
CA LEU A 281 -1.95 -20.67 -11.16
C LEU A 281 -0.92 -21.46 -11.96
N LEU A 282 0.10 -20.80 -12.51
CA LEU A 282 1.01 -21.38 -13.51
C LEU A 282 2.44 -21.59 -12.99
N ALA A 283 2.95 -20.70 -12.14
CA ALA A 283 4.27 -20.81 -11.55
C ALA A 283 4.26 -21.65 -10.28
N ASP A 284 3.22 -21.51 -9.44
CA ASP A 284 3.08 -22.35 -8.25
C ASP A 284 2.61 -23.76 -8.59
N GLY A 285 3.39 -24.75 -8.14
CA GLY A 285 3.21 -26.15 -8.53
C GLY A 285 1.90 -26.78 -8.08
N ALA A 286 1.25 -26.27 -7.01
CA ALA A 286 0.03 -26.86 -6.46
C ALA A 286 -1.17 -26.75 -7.42
N ALA A 287 -1.40 -25.56 -7.97
CA ALA A 287 -2.45 -25.32 -8.95
C ALA A 287 -2.08 -25.92 -10.31
N ARG A 288 -0.83 -25.70 -10.77
CA ARG A 288 -0.36 -26.19 -12.07
C ARG A 288 -0.42 -27.71 -12.19
N ALA A 289 -0.08 -28.46 -11.15
CA ALA A 289 -0.11 -29.93 -11.16
C ALA A 289 -1.50 -30.54 -11.41
N ARG A 290 -2.56 -29.74 -11.23
CA ARG A 290 -3.96 -30.11 -11.47
C ARG A 290 -4.48 -29.64 -12.82
N MET A 291 -3.75 -28.77 -13.49
CA MET A 291 -4.16 -28.16 -14.75
C MET A 291 -3.89 -29.10 -15.92
N ASP A 292 -4.94 -29.66 -16.52
CA ASP A 292 -4.80 -30.44 -17.75
C ASP A 292 -4.85 -29.48 -18.95
N MET A 293 -3.67 -29.00 -19.35
CA MET A 293 -3.51 -28.02 -20.43
C MET A 293 -3.71 -28.65 -21.81
N THR A 294 -4.71 -28.17 -22.54
CA THR A 294 -4.91 -28.47 -23.97
C THR A 294 -3.94 -27.68 -24.85
N GLU A 295 -3.71 -28.15 -26.08
CA GLU A 295 -2.85 -27.45 -27.05
C GLU A 295 -3.32 -26.01 -27.29
N GLY A 296 -4.63 -25.79 -27.43
CA GLY A 296 -5.19 -24.44 -27.61
C GLY A 296 -4.98 -23.52 -26.40
N GLN A 297 -5.05 -24.05 -25.18
CA GLN A 297 -4.73 -23.29 -23.97
C GLN A 297 -3.25 -22.94 -23.90
N CYS A 298 -2.35 -23.88 -24.27
CA CYS A 298 -0.92 -23.61 -24.38
C CYS A 298 -0.63 -22.48 -25.38
N GLU A 299 -1.22 -22.54 -26.57
CA GLU A 299 -1.09 -21.48 -27.58
C GLU A 299 -1.59 -20.13 -27.08
N ALA A 300 -2.69 -20.11 -26.32
CA ALA A 300 -3.21 -18.89 -25.72
C ALA A 300 -2.24 -18.31 -24.67
N LEU A 301 -1.70 -19.14 -23.77
CA LEU A 301 -0.71 -18.72 -22.76
C LEU A 301 0.59 -18.21 -23.39
N LEU A 302 1.04 -18.78 -24.50
CA LEU A 302 2.23 -18.32 -25.20
C LEU A 302 2.11 -16.86 -25.68
N ARG A 303 0.90 -16.32 -25.82
CA ARG A 303 0.68 -14.90 -26.13
C ARG A 303 1.12 -13.98 -25.00
N LEU A 304 1.23 -14.47 -23.75
CA LEU A 304 1.74 -13.70 -22.61
C LEU A 304 3.15 -13.17 -22.87
N ARG A 305 3.96 -13.86 -23.69
CA ARG A 305 5.33 -13.46 -24.01
C ARG A 305 5.44 -12.04 -24.55
N ARG A 306 4.41 -11.54 -25.26
CA ARG A 306 4.42 -10.17 -25.80
C ARG A 306 4.31 -9.09 -24.73
N HIS A 307 3.86 -9.45 -23.53
CA HIS A 307 3.70 -8.53 -22.40
C HIS A 307 4.93 -8.50 -21.48
N PHE A 308 5.79 -9.51 -21.54
CA PHE A 308 7.02 -9.57 -20.75
C PHE A 308 8.05 -8.56 -21.27
N ASN A 309 8.46 -7.65 -20.40
CA ASN A 309 9.47 -6.63 -20.65
C ASN A 309 10.18 -6.26 -19.34
N GLU A 310 11.37 -5.67 -19.42
CA GLU A 310 12.19 -5.29 -18.25
C GLU A 310 11.40 -4.43 -17.26
N LEU A 311 10.60 -3.49 -17.76
CA LEU A 311 9.81 -2.60 -16.92
C LEU A 311 8.73 -3.35 -16.11
N LEU A 312 8.09 -4.36 -16.68
CA LEU A 312 7.15 -5.21 -15.97
C LEU A 312 7.87 -5.99 -14.86
N PHE A 313 9.08 -6.50 -15.14
CA PHE A 313 9.88 -7.23 -14.15
C PHE A 313 10.46 -6.33 -13.06
N ASP A 314 10.77 -5.08 -13.35
CA ASP A 314 11.15 -4.09 -12.34
C ASP A 314 10.00 -3.81 -11.37
N GLN A 315 8.76 -3.76 -11.88
CA GLN A 315 7.57 -3.51 -11.07
C GLN A 315 7.05 -4.76 -10.34
N LEU A 316 7.15 -5.95 -10.96
CA LEU A 316 6.74 -7.23 -10.39
C LEU A 316 7.81 -8.31 -10.66
N PRO A 317 8.88 -8.38 -9.83
CA PRO A 317 9.99 -9.30 -10.05
C PRO A 317 9.61 -10.79 -10.04
N VAL A 318 8.55 -11.16 -9.31
CA VAL A 318 8.02 -12.53 -9.22
C VAL A 318 7.57 -13.09 -10.57
N LEU A 319 7.30 -12.24 -11.55
CA LEU A 319 6.87 -12.68 -12.89
C LEU A 319 8.01 -13.29 -13.72
N LYS A 320 9.27 -13.21 -13.28
CA LYS A 320 10.38 -13.93 -13.92
C LYS A 320 10.17 -15.45 -13.87
N ASP A 321 9.59 -15.96 -12.79
CA ASP A 321 9.25 -17.39 -12.68
C ASP A 321 8.10 -17.75 -13.62
N LEU A 322 7.11 -16.87 -13.76
CA LEU A 322 6.04 -17.05 -14.73
C LEU A 322 6.59 -17.04 -16.17
N GLN A 323 7.50 -16.11 -16.51
CA GLN A 323 8.15 -16.09 -17.82
C GLN A 323 8.86 -17.41 -18.10
N ARG A 324 9.63 -17.93 -17.13
CA ARG A 324 10.30 -19.23 -17.26
C ARG A 324 9.30 -20.34 -17.56
N VAL A 325 8.17 -20.38 -16.86
CA VAL A 325 7.11 -21.36 -17.12
C VAL A 325 6.55 -21.24 -18.54
N ILE A 326 6.29 -20.03 -19.01
CA ILE A 326 5.79 -19.81 -20.39
C ILE A 326 6.84 -20.20 -21.44
N ASP A 327 8.12 -19.94 -21.19
CA ASP A 327 9.21 -20.38 -22.07
C ASP A 327 9.35 -21.91 -22.07
N GLU A 328 9.22 -22.58 -20.91
CA GLU A 328 9.18 -24.05 -20.83
C GLU A 328 8.02 -24.64 -21.67
N LEU A 329 6.82 -24.03 -21.60
CA LEU A 329 5.68 -24.42 -22.44
C LEU A 329 6.00 -24.27 -23.94
N ALA A 330 6.77 -23.24 -24.34
CA ALA A 330 7.16 -23.04 -25.73
C ALA A 330 8.07 -24.14 -26.28
N PHE A 331 8.85 -24.79 -25.40
CA PHE A 331 9.68 -25.95 -25.75
C PHE A 331 8.91 -27.28 -25.70
N GLY A 332 7.58 -27.25 -25.52
CA GLY A 332 6.76 -28.45 -25.39
C GLY A 332 6.94 -29.17 -24.06
N VAL A 333 7.57 -28.53 -23.06
CA VAL A 333 7.68 -29.06 -21.70
C VAL A 333 6.38 -28.77 -20.97
N ASN A 334 5.37 -29.57 -21.29
CA ASN A 334 4.16 -29.61 -20.49
C ASN A 334 4.46 -30.49 -19.27
N ALA A 335 4.72 -29.89 -18.11
CA ALA A 335 4.84 -30.61 -16.84
C ALA A 335 3.59 -31.49 -16.52
N CYS A 336 2.50 -31.30 -17.26
CA CYS A 336 1.26 -32.08 -17.19
C CYS A 336 1.13 -33.21 -18.24
N GLN A 337 2.20 -33.56 -18.97
CA GLN A 337 2.25 -34.85 -19.67
C GLN A 337 2.87 -35.90 -18.73
N PRO A 338 2.08 -36.69 -17.99
CA PRO A 338 2.62 -37.88 -17.40
C PRO A 338 2.94 -38.87 -18.52
N VAL A 339 4.16 -39.39 -18.50
CA VAL A 339 4.47 -40.71 -19.07
C VAL A 339 3.48 -41.69 -18.44
N ALA A 340 2.44 -42.06 -19.19
CA ALA A 340 1.42 -43.06 -18.87
C ALA A 340 1.03 -43.17 -17.37
N THR A 341 0.05 -42.38 -16.90
CA THR A 341 -0.64 -42.69 -15.62
C THR A 341 -2.09 -43.13 -15.85
N PRO A 342 -2.59 -44.08 -15.04
CA PRO A 342 -3.92 -44.63 -15.15
C PRO A 342 -4.98 -43.55 -14.86
N ALA A 343 -6.18 -43.74 -15.41
CA ALA A 343 -7.33 -42.84 -15.29
C ALA A 343 -7.42 -42.22 -13.88
N ARG A 344 -7.18 -40.91 -13.79
CA ARG A 344 -7.36 -40.15 -12.56
C ARG A 344 -8.87 -40.17 -12.24
N LEU A 345 -9.24 -40.71 -11.09
CA LEU A 345 -10.59 -40.57 -10.55
C LEU A 345 -10.78 -39.11 -10.15
N ILE A 346 -11.55 -38.35 -10.92
CA ILE A 346 -11.92 -36.97 -10.58
C ILE A 346 -13.17 -37.04 -9.72
N VAL A 347 -13.01 -36.84 -8.41
CA VAL A 347 -14.12 -36.65 -7.47
C VAL A 347 -14.28 -35.14 -7.28
N GLU A 348 -15.23 -34.55 -8.01
CA GLU A 348 -15.59 -33.14 -7.86
C GLU A 348 -16.78 -33.01 -6.90
N GLN A 349 -16.66 -32.13 -5.91
CA GLN A 349 -17.80 -31.74 -5.10
C GLN A 349 -18.68 -30.80 -5.93
N VAL A 350 -19.94 -31.20 -6.16
CA VAL A 350 -20.92 -30.35 -6.81
C VAL A 350 -21.48 -29.38 -5.77
N PRO A 351 -21.26 -28.06 -5.89
CA PRO A 351 -21.78 -27.10 -4.93
C PRO A 351 -23.32 -27.03 -5.02
N GLN A 352 -24.00 -27.14 -3.86
CA GLN A 352 -25.45 -27.19 -3.79
C GLN A 352 -26.06 -25.96 -3.14
N LEU A 353 -25.31 -25.25 -2.31
CA LEU A 353 -25.74 -24.06 -1.58
C LEU A 353 -26.49 -23.06 -2.48
N ARG A 354 -25.87 -22.57 -3.55
CA ARG A 354 -26.51 -21.63 -4.48
C ARG A 354 -27.70 -22.26 -5.21
N THR A 355 -27.58 -23.53 -5.60
CA THR A 355 -28.69 -24.26 -6.21
C THR A 355 -29.90 -24.31 -5.29
N ARG A 356 -29.70 -24.57 -3.99
CA ARG A 356 -30.75 -24.58 -2.94
C ARG A 356 -31.33 -23.18 -2.72
N LEU A 357 -30.49 -22.16 -2.67
CA LEU A 357 -30.94 -20.76 -2.52
C LEU A 357 -31.78 -20.31 -3.73
N LEU A 358 -31.43 -20.79 -4.92
CA LEU A 358 -32.14 -20.49 -6.17
C LEU A 358 -33.23 -21.50 -6.53
N ALA A 359 -33.46 -22.55 -5.71
CA ALA A 359 -34.43 -23.63 -5.95
C ALA A 359 -35.87 -23.16 -5.69
N ARG A 360 -36.31 -22.17 -6.47
CA ARG A 360 -37.67 -21.62 -6.45
C ARG A 360 -38.18 -21.48 -7.88
N SER A 361 -39.46 -21.75 -8.08
CA SER A 361 -40.08 -21.63 -9.40
C SER A 361 -40.15 -20.16 -9.85
N PRO A 362 -40.19 -19.86 -11.17
CA PRO A 362 -40.34 -18.48 -11.65
C PRO A 362 -41.57 -17.77 -11.06
N ALA A 363 -42.68 -18.48 -10.86
CA ALA A 363 -43.90 -17.95 -10.26
C ALA A 363 -43.73 -17.62 -8.76
N GLU A 364 -42.95 -18.42 -8.03
CA GLU A 364 -42.58 -18.11 -6.64
C GLU A 364 -41.73 -16.84 -6.57
N TRP A 365 -40.80 -16.66 -7.51
CA TRP A 365 -40.00 -15.43 -7.59
C TRP A 365 -40.86 -14.19 -7.89
N ASP A 366 -41.82 -14.32 -8.79
CA ASP A 366 -42.71 -13.21 -9.15
C ASP A 366 -43.63 -12.83 -7.97
N SER A 367 -44.20 -13.82 -7.29
CA SER A 367 -45.04 -13.59 -6.10
C SER A 367 -44.25 -13.01 -4.92
N LEU A 368 -43.01 -13.47 -4.71
CA LEU A 368 -42.12 -12.93 -3.68
C LEU A 368 -41.76 -11.47 -3.97
N ALA A 369 -41.40 -11.15 -5.22
CA ALA A 369 -41.09 -9.79 -5.63
C ALA A 369 -42.30 -8.86 -5.44
N GLN A 370 -43.51 -9.30 -5.82
CA GLN A 370 -44.74 -8.52 -5.61
C GLN A 370 -45.03 -8.27 -4.14
N ARG A 371 -44.85 -9.28 -3.29
CA ARG A 371 -45.03 -9.14 -1.83
C ARG A 371 -44.03 -8.17 -1.23
N GLN A 372 -42.73 -8.30 -1.56
CA GLN A 372 -41.70 -7.39 -1.07
C GLN A 372 -41.91 -5.95 -1.58
N ALA A 373 -42.31 -5.79 -2.84
CA ALA A 373 -42.66 -4.48 -3.40
C ALA A 373 -43.82 -3.81 -2.64
N ALA A 374 -44.84 -4.58 -2.24
CA ALA A 374 -45.99 -4.07 -1.52
C ALA A 374 -45.70 -3.78 -0.03
N GLU A 375 -45.01 -4.71 0.65
CA GLU A 375 -44.79 -4.64 2.10
C GLU A 375 -43.52 -3.87 2.46
N GLN A 376 -42.37 -4.29 1.91
CA GLN A 376 -41.04 -3.86 2.35
C GLN A 376 -40.52 -2.65 1.59
N PHE A 377 -40.96 -2.46 0.34
CA PHE A 377 -40.64 -1.31 -0.51
C PHE A 377 -41.86 -0.43 -0.77
N GLY A 378 -42.79 -0.40 0.19
CA GLY A 378 -43.99 0.44 0.19
C GLY A 378 -43.81 1.76 0.94
N ALA A 379 -44.91 2.47 1.22
CA ALA A 379 -44.89 3.79 1.85
C ALA A 379 -44.22 3.84 3.24
N ALA A 380 -44.23 2.73 3.99
CA ALA A 380 -43.58 2.62 5.29
C ALA A 380 -42.05 2.70 5.20
N ALA A 381 -41.44 2.21 4.11
CA ALA A 381 -40.00 2.29 3.88
C ALA A 381 -39.55 3.74 3.66
N ALA A 382 -40.35 4.52 2.92
CA ALA A 382 -40.08 5.93 2.68
C ALA A 382 -40.10 6.77 3.98
N ALA A 383 -40.90 6.39 4.98
CA ALA A 383 -40.92 7.07 6.28
C ALA A 383 -39.61 6.90 7.07
N LEU A 384 -38.92 5.77 6.89
CA LEU A 384 -37.64 5.47 7.53
C LEU A 384 -36.43 6.04 6.76
N SER A 385 -36.64 6.57 5.56
CA SER A 385 -35.57 7.12 4.70
C SER A 385 -34.75 8.22 5.40
N LYS A 386 -35.40 9.12 6.15
CA LYS A 386 -34.71 10.20 6.88
C LYS A 386 -33.75 9.67 7.95
N GLU A 387 -34.16 8.62 8.65
CA GLU A 387 -33.33 7.99 9.68
C GLU A 387 -32.13 7.29 9.04
N ARG A 388 -32.36 6.54 7.95
CA ARG A 388 -31.30 5.88 7.17
C ARG A 388 -30.29 6.89 6.61
N LEU A 389 -30.77 7.99 6.03
CA LEU A 389 -29.91 9.07 5.56
C LEU A 389 -29.09 9.65 6.71
N GLY A 390 -29.69 9.88 7.87
CA GLY A 390 -28.97 10.36 9.05
C GLY A 390 -27.88 9.39 9.53
N ARG A 391 -28.11 8.07 9.43
CA ARG A 391 -27.09 7.04 9.75
C ARG A 391 -25.97 7.02 8.70
N MET A 392 -26.32 7.01 7.42
CA MET A 392 -25.36 7.06 6.30
C MET A 392 -24.46 8.29 6.38
N LEU A 393 -25.03 9.47 6.71
CA LEU A 393 -24.27 10.70 6.89
C LEU A 393 -23.25 10.60 8.03
N ARG A 394 -23.58 9.94 9.15
CA ARG A 394 -22.62 9.72 10.25
C ARG A 394 -21.46 8.82 9.81
N SER A 395 -21.75 7.74 9.07
CA SER A 395 -20.70 6.88 8.50
C SER A 395 -19.82 7.65 7.52
N PHE A 396 -20.42 8.53 6.70
CA PHE A 396 -19.69 9.35 5.75
C PHE A 396 -18.80 10.41 6.45
N GLU A 397 -19.32 11.12 7.45
CA GLU A 397 -18.56 12.08 8.26
C GLU A 397 -17.34 11.41 8.92
N LEU A 398 -17.52 10.18 9.42
CA LEU A 398 -16.44 9.36 9.94
C LEU A 398 -15.38 9.09 8.86
N MET A 399 -15.77 8.59 7.69
CA MET A 399 -14.85 8.30 6.59
C MET A 399 -14.10 9.55 6.10
N CYS A 400 -14.79 10.69 5.89
CA CYS A 400 -14.14 11.93 5.47
C CYS A 400 -13.14 12.45 6.50
N GLY A 401 -13.50 12.41 7.79
CA GLY A 401 -12.59 12.81 8.87
C GLY A 401 -11.32 11.95 8.94
N MET A 402 -11.36 10.75 8.35
CA MET A 402 -10.23 9.83 8.28
C MET A 402 -9.41 10.01 7.00
N GLU A 403 -10.05 10.25 5.85
CA GLU A 403 -9.34 10.60 4.60
C GLU A 403 -8.49 11.87 4.76
N GLU A 404 -8.96 12.86 5.53
CA GLU A 404 -8.18 14.05 5.86
C GLU A 404 -6.93 13.73 6.70
N GLN A 405 -7.05 12.75 7.60
CA GLN A 405 -5.92 12.27 8.43
C GLN A 405 -4.92 11.47 7.59
N GLU A 406 -5.39 10.58 6.73
CA GLU A 406 -4.54 9.87 5.76
C GLU A 406 -3.86 10.84 4.80
N GLY A 407 -4.61 11.82 4.29
CA GLY A 407 -4.10 12.89 3.43
C GLY A 407 -2.99 13.65 4.14
N SER A 408 -3.20 14.04 5.40
CA SER A 408 -2.18 14.67 6.24
C SER A 408 -0.98 13.75 6.52
N ALA A 409 -1.18 12.46 6.76
CA ALA A 409 -0.13 11.48 6.98
C ALA A 409 0.70 11.21 5.71
N ARG A 410 0.05 11.09 4.55
CA ARG A 410 0.69 10.99 3.23
C ARG A 410 1.43 12.28 2.87
N GLN A 411 0.91 13.45 3.24
CA GLN A 411 1.63 14.72 3.11
C GLN A 411 2.86 14.80 4.02
N ARG A 412 2.79 14.24 5.23
CA ARG A 412 3.96 14.10 6.13
C ARG A 412 4.98 13.11 5.58
N GLN A 413 4.55 12.02 4.94
CA GLN A 413 5.44 11.05 4.26
C GLN A 413 6.05 11.59 2.95
N LYS A 414 5.41 12.56 2.28
CA LYS A 414 6.00 13.35 1.18
C LYS A 414 6.95 14.46 1.67
N GLY A 415 7.10 14.64 2.98
CA GLY A 415 8.09 15.56 3.56
C GLY A 415 9.51 15.01 3.46
N LEU A 416 10.52 15.89 3.62
CA LEU A 416 11.93 15.47 3.65
C LEU A 416 12.13 14.30 4.64
N PRO A 417 12.89 13.25 4.28
CA PRO A 417 13.22 12.17 5.20
C PRO A 417 13.78 12.74 6.50
N THR A 418 13.30 12.27 7.64
CA THR A 418 13.66 12.86 8.95
C THR A 418 14.76 12.08 9.66
N SER A 419 15.04 10.86 9.22
CA SER A 419 16.08 9.98 9.75
C SER A 419 17.26 9.87 8.80
N VAL A 420 18.47 9.91 9.36
CA VAL A 420 19.75 9.67 8.69
C VAL A 420 20.37 8.44 9.31
N LYS A 421 20.68 7.43 8.50
CA LYS A 421 21.34 6.20 8.97
C LYS A 421 22.84 6.33 8.74
N LEU A 422 23.64 6.03 9.76
CA LEU A 422 25.10 5.99 9.69
C LEU A 422 25.57 4.58 10.06
N ASP A 423 26.08 3.85 9.09
CA ASP A 423 26.68 2.54 9.29
C ASP A 423 28.20 2.69 9.44
N ALA A 424 28.73 2.19 10.55
CA ALA A 424 30.16 2.15 10.81
C ALA A 424 30.71 0.75 10.59
N TYR A 425 31.87 0.68 9.94
CA TYR A 425 32.60 -0.56 9.66
C TYR A 425 33.99 -0.44 10.26
N ARG A 426 34.47 -1.50 10.91
CA ARG A 426 35.86 -1.62 11.35
C ARG A 426 36.70 -2.29 10.27
N GLN A 427 37.97 -1.93 10.22
CA GLN A 427 38.93 -2.62 9.36
C GLN A 427 39.55 -3.79 10.09
N VAL A 428 39.41 -5.01 9.58
CA VAL A 428 40.02 -6.22 10.16
C VAL A 428 41.31 -6.58 9.43
N LYS A 429 41.31 -6.42 8.10
CA LYS A 429 42.50 -6.57 7.24
C LYS A 429 42.50 -5.46 6.20
N PRO A 430 43.65 -5.15 5.55
CA PRO A 430 43.68 -4.25 4.40
C PRO A 430 42.60 -4.64 3.36
N GLY A 431 41.61 -3.76 3.13
CA GLY A 431 40.51 -3.99 2.20
C GLY A 431 39.34 -4.85 2.69
N VAL A 432 39.40 -5.45 3.90
CA VAL A 432 38.31 -6.25 4.46
C VAL A 432 37.63 -5.50 5.60
N TRP A 433 36.34 -5.22 5.41
CA TRP A 433 35.51 -4.44 6.31
C TRP A 433 34.51 -5.32 7.03
N GLU A 434 34.41 -5.16 8.34
CA GLU A 434 33.40 -5.82 9.16
C GLU A 434 32.44 -4.78 9.72
N TRP A 435 31.14 -5.06 9.66
CA TRP A 435 30.14 -4.17 10.23
C TRP A 435 30.36 -4.02 11.74
N TRP A 436 30.33 -2.79 12.25
CA TRP A 436 30.58 -2.47 13.65
C TRP A 436 29.32 -2.05 14.40
N SER A 437 28.62 -1.04 13.89
CA SER A 437 27.40 -0.52 14.51
C SER A 437 26.65 0.38 13.54
N THR A 438 25.34 0.52 13.76
CA THR A 438 24.46 1.45 13.06
C THR A 438 23.99 2.51 14.03
N TYR A 439 24.15 3.78 13.65
CA TYR A 439 23.65 4.93 14.39
C TYR A 439 22.50 5.57 13.61
N GLN A 440 21.36 5.73 14.27
CA GLN A 440 20.21 6.46 13.72
C GLN A 440 20.22 7.89 14.24
N LEU A 441 20.37 8.84 13.33
CA LEU A 441 20.38 10.27 13.59
C LEU A 441 19.05 10.85 13.13
N GLN A 442 18.51 11.84 13.85
CA GLN A 442 17.26 12.50 13.47
C GLN A 442 17.50 13.98 13.18
N ILE A 443 16.87 14.50 12.13
CA ILE A 443 16.87 15.93 11.82
C ILE A 443 16.00 16.66 12.85
N ASN A 444 16.54 17.73 13.42
CA ASN A 444 15.82 18.63 14.31
C ASN A 444 14.89 19.52 13.47
N GLN A 445 13.60 19.23 13.52
CA GLN A 445 12.57 19.96 12.77
C GLN A 445 12.22 21.32 13.38
N ASP A 446 12.58 21.56 14.65
CA ASP A 446 12.30 22.84 15.33
C ASP A 446 13.22 23.97 14.86
N LYS A 447 14.25 23.65 14.06
CA LYS A 447 15.22 24.62 13.53
C LYS A 447 15.16 24.66 12.00
N PRO A 448 15.03 25.85 11.39
CA PRO A 448 15.00 25.97 9.94
C PRO A 448 16.34 25.58 9.32
N ALA A 449 16.30 25.06 8.09
CA ALA A 449 17.49 24.68 7.36
C ALA A 449 18.30 25.90 6.90
N GLU A 450 19.62 25.84 7.03
CA GLU A 450 20.54 26.91 6.66
C GLU A 450 21.00 26.74 5.19
N PRO A 451 20.99 27.79 4.35
CA PRO A 451 21.53 27.69 2.99
C PRO A 451 23.06 27.55 3.02
N VAL A 452 23.60 26.63 2.22
CA VAL A 452 25.05 26.38 2.10
C VAL A 452 25.48 26.34 0.64
N SER A 453 26.68 26.87 0.34
CA SER A 453 27.30 26.81 -1.00
C SER A 453 28.78 26.44 -0.90
N SER A 454 29.27 25.54 -1.75
CA SER A 454 30.70 25.21 -1.83
C SER A 454 31.44 26.20 -2.74
N SER A 455 32.24 27.12 -2.19
CA SER A 455 33.14 27.99 -2.99
C SER A 455 34.54 27.38 -3.11
N GLY A 456 35.06 27.28 -4.34
CA GLY A 456 36.48 27.07 -4.62
C GLY A 456 37.33 28.25 -4.13
N SER A 457 38.60 27.99 -3.83
CA SER A 457 39.59 28.91 -3.25
C SER A 457 39.64 30.29 -3.94
N LYS A 458 39.73 31.37 -3.15
CA LYS A 458 40.22 32.66 -3.66
C LYS A 458 41.75 32.71 -3.46
N PRO A 459 42.54 33.06 -4.50
CA PRO A 459 43.95 33.34 -4.33
C PRO A 459 44.12 34.70 -3.64
N ASN A 460 45.04 34.75 -2.69
CA ASN A 460 45.44 35.97 -2.00
C ASN A 460 46.28 36.81 -2.97
N ALA A 461 45.65 37.76 -3.67
CA ALA A 461 46.37 38.77 -4.46
C ALA A 461 46.64 39.98 -3.56
N GLY A 462 47.92 40.23 -3.30
CA GLY A 462 48.37 41.42 -2.61
C GLY A 462 48.01 42.69 -3.38
N ALA A 463 47.56 43.70 -2.64
CA ALA A 463 47.63 45.09 -3.05
C ALA A 463 48.23 45.87 -1.88
N ALA A 464 49.48 46.29 -2.07
CA ALA A 464 50.15 47.26 -1.24
C ALA A 464 49.47 48.64 -1.34
N GLY A 465 49.52 49.44 -0.27
CA GLY A 465 49.35 50.88 -0.38
C GLY A 465 48.65 51.60 0.78
N GLY A 466 49.38 51.81 1.87
CA GLY A 466 49.41 53.09 2.61
C GLY A 466 48.19 53.55 3.42
N SER A 467 48.32 53.60 4.75
CA SER A 467 48.82 54.82 5.42
C SER A 467 48.77 54.67 6.95
N SER A 468 49.81 55.21 7.56
CA SER A 468 50.13 55.31 8.97
C SER A 468 49.14 56.16 9.78
N VAL A 469 49.00 55.90 11.09
CA VAL A 469 49.36 56.81 12.20
C VAL A 469 49.15 56.07 13.53
N ALA A 470 50.16 56.16 14.40
CA ALA A 470 50.13 55.72 15.79
C ALA A 470 49.47 56.79 16.68
N SER A 471 48.68 56.38 17.67
CA SER A 471 48.67 57.07 18.98
C SER A 471 48.07 56.19 20.08
N SER A 472 48.66 56.37 21.25
CA SER A 472 48.50 55.72 22.55
C SER A 472 47.18 56.02 23.27
N GLY A 473 46.69 55.10 24.11
CA GLY A 473 45.81 55.47 25.25
C GLY A 473 44.83 54.40 25.76
N GLN A 474 45.30 53.58 26.71
CA GLN A 474 44.62 53.01 27.89
C GLN A 474 43.20 52.36 27.84
N ALA A 475 43.22 51.09 28.29
CA ALA A 475 42.35 50.42 29.26
C ALA A 475 40.86 50.12 28.93
N GLY A 476 40.56 48.82 28.78
CA GLY A 476 39.21 48.27 28.86
C GLY A 476 39.17 46.76 28.60
N GLU A 477 39.12 45.98 29.68
CA GLU A 477 38.54 44.62 29.85
C GLU A 477 38.79 43.52 28.79
N ALA A 478 39.43 42.44 29.24
CA ALA A 478 39.61 41.20 28.50
C ALA A 478 38.29 40.45 28.30
N ALA A 479 37.75 40.50 27.08
CA ALA A 479 36.71 39.59 26.60
C ALA A 479 37.33 38.44 25.79
N ALA A 480 36.97 37.21 26.14
CA ALA A 480 37.48 35.97 25.58
C ALA A 480 37.28 35.87 24.05
N ALA A 481 38.32 35.39 23.35
CA ALA A 481 38.27 35.12 21.93
C ALA A 481 37.39 33.89 21.62
N ASN A 482 36.50 34.06 20.64
CA ASN A 482 35.50 33.12 20.16
C ASN A 482 36.18 31.98 19.35
N GLU A 483 36.40 30.82 19.98
CA GLU A 483 36.87 29.59 19.31
C GLU A 483 35.73 28.97 18.46
N ASN A 484 35.55 29.45 17.24
CA ASN A 484 34.61 28.86 16.28
C ASN A 484 35.12 28.95 14.84
N GLN A 485 36.35 28.46 14.60
CA GLN A 485 36.81 28.16 13.24
C GLN A 485 37.59 26.83 13.20
N PRO A 486 37.14 25.83 12.42
CA PRO A 486 37.91 24.59 12.23
C PRO A 486 39.12 24.83 11.31
N ARG A 487 40.31 24.39 11.76
CA ARG A 487 41.53 24.30 10.94
C ARG A 487 41.43 23.12 9.96
N GLN A 488 41.83 23.34 8.71
CA GLN A 488 41.87 22.29 7.67
C GLN A 488 43.19 21.47 7.74
N PRO A 489 43.15 20.15 7.50
CA PRO A 489 44.36 19.36 7.26
C PRO A 489 44.82 19.44 5.79
N SER A 490 46.13 19.43 5.58
CA SER A 490 46.81 19.41 4.29
C SER A 490 46.63 18.08 3.55
N SER A 491 46.22 18.10 2.28
CA SER A 491 46.28 16.93 1.40
C SER A 491 46.83 17.30 0.03
N GLY A 492 47.68 16.42 -0.50
CA GLY A 492 48.48 16.61 -1.69
C GLY A 492 47.72 16.62 -3.01
N ASP A 493 48.42 17.13 -4.01
CA ASP A 493 47.97 17.40 -5.37
C ASP A 493 47.44 16.16 -6.11
N SER A 494 46.24 16.30 -6.67
CA SER A 494 45.86 15.61 -7.91
C SER A 494 45.00 16.56 -8.75
N ALA A 495 45.43 16.76 -10.00
CA ALA A 495 44.85 17.72 -10.92
C ALA A 495 43.52 17.23 -11.50
N GLY A 496 42.46 18.02 -11.34
CA GLY A 496 41.14 17.81 -11.93
C GLY A 496 40.31 19.10 -11.92
N VAL A 497 39.55 19.31 -12.99
CA VAL A 497 38.66 20.46 -13.34
C VAL A 497 37.99 21.14 -12.13
N PRO A 498 37.87 22.49 -12.08
CA PRO A 498 37.27 23.17 -10.93
C PRO A 498 35.78 22.77 -10.76
N PRO A 499 35.34 22.34 -9.57
CA PRO A 499 33.96 21.94 -9.36
C PRO A 499 33.03 23.17 -9.40
N ALA A 500 31.93 23.05 -10.13
CA ALA A 500 30.83 24.02 -10.09
C ALA A 500 30.33 24.21 -8.64
N ALA A 501 30.02 25.45 -8.26
CA ALA A 501 29.58 25.76 -6.91
C ALA A 501 28.24 25.07 -6.59
N ALA A 502 28.27 23.99 -5.81
CA ALA A 502 27.08 23.28 -5.38
C ALA A 502 26.37 24.08 -4.28
N LYS A 503 25.06 24.32 -4.46
CA LYS A 503 24.16 24.93 -3.48
C LYS A 503 23.29 23.86 -2.82
N GLY A 504 22.96 24.05 -1.55
CA GLY A 504 22.13 23.12 -0.80
C GLY A 504 21.63 23.68 0.52
N LYS A 505 20.98 22.80 1.29
CA LYS A 505 20.44 23.10 2.62
C LYS A 505 21.14 22.26 3.68
N ARG A 506 21.43 22.88 4.82
CA ARG A 506 22.03 22.24 5.99
C ARG A 506 21.00 22.11 7.10
N TYR A 507 20.80 20.88 7.55
CA TYR A 507 19.87 20.47 8.59
C TYR A 507 20.64 20.11 9.85
N ARG A 508 20.21 20.66 11.00
CA ARG A 508 20.82 20.31 12.29
C ARG A 508 20.24 18.99 12.80
N LEU A 509 21.09 18.14 13.37
CA LEU A 509 20.65 16.88 13.96
C LEU A 509 20.30 17.05 15.44
N LEU A 510 19.40 16.21 15.92
CA LEU A 510 19.11 16.08 17.35
C LEU A 510 20.34 15.54 18.09
N PRO A 511 20.57 16.01 19.33
CA PRO A 511 21.65 15.50 20.15
C PRO A 511 21.40 14.03 20.49
N LEU A 512 22.50 13.31 20.52
CA LEU A 512 22.58 11.88 20.74
C LEU A 512 23.14 11.65 22.16
N SER A 513 22.45 10.86 22.98
CA SER A 513 22.85 10.64 24.37
C SER A 513 24.09 9.76 24.47
N GLU A 514 25.16 10.27 25.07
CA GLU A 514 26.47 9.61 25.18
C GLU A 514 26.41 8.19 25.78
N ASN A 515 25.50 7.94 26.72
CA ASN A 515 25.40 6.67 27.45
C ASN A 515 24.73 5.54 26.65
N LEU A 516 24.05 5.84 25.54
CA LEU A 516 23.31 4.86 24.75
C LEU A 516 24.04 4.45 23.47
N GLN A 517 25.31 4.86 23.32
CA GLN A 517 26.01 4.78 22.04
C GLN A 517 27.32 4.03 22.14
N ARG A 518 27.51 3.12 21.19
CA ARG A 518 28.75 2.39 21.03
C ARG A 518 29.84 3.34 20.53
N ALA A 519 31.07 3.20 21.04
CA ALA A 519 32.21 3.97 20.55
C ALA A 519 32.58 3.57 19.12
N LEU A 520 33.05 4.53 18.32
CA LEU A 520 33.51 4.29 16.95
C LEU A 520 34.90 3.64 16.92
N PRO A 521 35.19 2.75 15.95
CA PRO A 521 36.49 2.14 15.81
C PRO A 521 37.54 3.18 15.40
N ALA A 522 38.80 2.95 15.78
CA ALA A 522 39.92 3.85 15.45
C ALA A 522 40.23 3.88 13.95
N GLN A 523 40.09 2.75 13.26
CA GLN A 523 40.28 2.62 11.82
C GLN A 523 39.08 1.90 11.21
N GLY A 524 38.55 2.43 10.12
CA GLY A 524 37.29 1.93 9.57
C GLY A 524 36.79 2.68 8.34
N LYS A 525 35.49 2.54 8.11
CA LYS A 525 34.75 3.25 7.08
C LYS A 525 33.38 3.64 7.64
N LEU A 526 32.89 4.80 7.25
CA LEU A 526 31.54 5.27 7.54
C LEU A 526 30.73 5.33 6.24
N ALA A 527 29.50 4.84 6.28
CA ALA A 527 28.52 4.96 5.21
C ALA A 527 27.28 5.68 5.74
N VAL A 528 26.89 6.78 5.09
CA VAL A 528 25.70 7.56 5.41
C VAL A 528 24.63 7.23 4.39
N LEU A 529 23.42 6.94 4.86
CA LEU A 529 22.25 6.71 4.02
C LEU A 529 21.16 7.71 4.40
N TYR A 530 20.64 8.42 3.39
CA TYR A 530 19.60 9.41 3.57
C TYR A 530 18.77 9.56 2.29
N GLY A 531 17.45 9.37 2.40
CA GLY A 531 16.52 9.55 1.29
C GLY A 531 16.83 8.70 0.04
N GLY A 532 17.33 7.48 0.23
CA GLY A 532 17.73 6.59 -0.88
C GLY A 532 19.14 6.82 -1.43
N HIS A 533 19.81 7.90 -1.05
CA HIS A 533 21.20 8.18 -1.46
C HIS A 533 22.20 7.77 -0.39
N THR A 534 23.41 7.39 -0.84
CA THR A 534 24.50 6.95 0.04
C THR A 534 25.78 7.72 -0.22
N CYS A 535 26.56 7.98 0.84
CA CYS A 535 27.93 8.49 0.72
C CYS A 535 28.84 7.86 1.76
N GLU A 536 30.13 7.75 1.44
CA GLU A 536 31.07 6.98 2.25
C GLU A 536 32.38 7.75 2.47
N ALA A 537 33.03 7.50 3.59
CA ALA A 537 34.36 8.03 3.89
C ALA A 537 35.18 7.05 4.73
N ALA A 538 36.50 7.05 4.53
CA ALA A 538 37.41 6.34 5.41
C ALA A 538 37.43 7.00 6.80
N LEU A 539 37.51 6.18 7.84
CA LEU A 539 37.55 6.61 9.23
C LEU A 539 38.95 6.39 9.79
N SER A 540 39.55 7.46 10.31
CA SER A 540 40.78 7.41 11.09
C SER A 540 40.61 8.32 12.30
N LEU A 541 40.61 7.73 13.49
CA LEU A 541 40.44 8.41 14.76
C LEU A 541 41.65 8.14 15.67
N PRO A 542 42.04 9.12 16.49
CA PRO A 542 43.10 8.90 17.46
C PRO A 542 42.64 7.90 18.52
N ALA A 543 43.50 6.92 18.81
CA ALA A 543 43.26 5.85 19.76
C ALA A 543 44.17 6.00 20.99
N SER A 544 43.81 5.39 22.12
CA SER A 544 44.67 5.34 23.31
C SER A 544 45.04 3.89 23.64
N GLU A 545 46.31 3.63 23.95
CA GLU A 545 46.77 2.31 24.41
C GLU A 545 46.30 2.01 25.84
N THR A 546 46.00 3.06 26.62
CA THR A 546 45.52 2.95 27.99
C THR A 546 44.07 3.41 28.11
N ARG A 547 43.40 3.05 29.22
CA ARG A 547 42.06 3.55 29.53
C ARG A 547 42.04 5.04 29.87
N ASP A 548 43.19 5.64 30.12
CA ASP A 548 43.30 7.07 30.29
C ASP A 548 43.32 7.74 28.90
N THR A 549 42.28 8.53 28.62
CA THR A 549 42.11 9.25 27.36
C THR A 549 42.36 10.75 27.53
N SER A 550 42.82 11.19 28.71
CA SER A 550 43.00 12.61 29.06
C SER A 550 43.88 13.39 28.07
N GLY A 551 44.87 12.73 27.45
CA GLY A 551 45.74 13.29 26.43
C GLY A 551 45.13 13.44 25.03
N LEU A 552 43.91 12.95 24.77
CA LEU A 552 43.22 13.07 23.48
C LEU A 552 42.28 14.28 23.45
N ALA A 553 41.97 14.81 22.27
CA ALA A 553 41.07 15.95 22.14
C ALA A 553 39.67 15.66 22.75
N PRO A 554 39.04 16.59 23.48
CA PRO A 554 37.75 16.36 24.13
C PRO A 554 36.59 16.19 23.13
N ALA A 555 36.72 16.74 21.92
CA ALA A 555 35.76 16.58 20.84
C ALA A 555 36.47 16.57 19.48
N VAL A 556 35.93 15.80 18.54
CA VAL A 556 36.42 15.68 17.16
C VAL A 556 35.25 15.84 16.21
N TRP A 557 35.47 16.50 15.07
CA TRP A 557 34.47 16.61 14.00
C TRP A 557 34.89 15.75 12.83
N LEU A 558 33.97 14.91 12.34
CA LEU A 558 34.14 14.11 11.14
C LEU A 558 33.22 14.62 10.05
N THR A 559 33.70 14.61 8.80
CA THR A 559 32.87 14.88 7.64
C THR A 559 32.83 13.64 6.76
N VAL A 560 31.63 13.16 6.43
CA VAL A 560 31.41 12.02 5.53
C VAL A 560 30.71 12.53 4.28
N GLY A 561 31.34 12.33 3.11
CA GLY A 561 30.84 12.83 1.83
C GLY A 561 31.13 14.31 1.56
N SER A 562 30.65 14.80 0.42
CA SER A 562 30.82 16.19 -0.02
C SER A 562 29.62 16.66 -0.82
N LEU A 563 29.20 17.92 -0.61
CA LEU A 563 28.08 18.53 -1.32
C LEU A 563 28.33 18.63 -2.84
N GLY A 564 29.59 18.83 -3.25
CA GLY A 564 29.98 18.88 -4.66
C GLY A 564 30.18 17.50 -5.31
N GLY A 565 30.41 16.46 -4.49
CA GLY A 565 30.58 15.09 -4.96
C GLY A 565 29.28 14.30 -4.88
N SER A 566 29.09 13.58 -3.76
CA SER A 566 27.92 12.73 -3.49
C SER A 566 26.59 13.49 -3.33
N GLY A 567 26.59 14.82 -3.30
CA GLY A 567 25.41 15.64 -3.02
C GLY A 567 24.95 15.60 -1.55
N LEU A 568 25.51 14.70 -0.75
CA LEU A 568 25.32 14.57 0.70
C LEU A 568 26.64 14.75 1.45
N ALA A 569 26.62 15.56 2.50
CA ALA A 569 27.72 15.67 3.45
C ALA A 569 27.20 15.65 4.90
N LEU A 570 27.64 14.68 5.70
CA LEU A 570 27.34 14.60 7.13
C LEU A 570 28.52 15.13 7.94
N GLN A 571 28.29 16.18 8.74
CA GLN A 571 29.22 16.66 9.76
C GLN A 571 28.84 16.06 11.11
N LEU A 572 29.59 15.08 11.58
CA LEU A 572 29.33 14.36 12.82
C LEU A 572 30.23 14.89 13.94
N LYS A 573 29.63 15.28 15.06
CA LYS A 573 30.35 15.65 16.28
C LYS A 573 30.58 14.41 17.12
N LEU A 574 31.83 14.16 17.45
CA LEU A 574 32.24 13.12 18.38
C LEU A 574 32.69 13.74 19.69
N LYS A 575 32.37 13.08 20.81
CA LYS A 575 32.86 13.44 22.13
C LYS A 575 33.71 12.31 22.70
N ARG A 576 34.78 12.70 23.38
CA ARG A 576 35.67 11.77 24.08
C ARG A 576 35.01 11.22 25.34
N LEU A 577 35.11 9.91 25.55
CA LEU A 577 34.78 9.23 26.79
C LEU A 577 36.00 9.26 27.72
N ASP A 578 35.79 9.70 28.97
CA ASP A 578 36.86 9.71 29.98
C ASP A 578 37.26 8.30 30.45
N ARG A 579 36.37 7.32 30.25
CA ARG A 579 36.63 5.89 30.51
C ARG A 579 36.03 5.03 29.39
N PRO A 580 36.79 4.72 28.33
CA PRO A 580 36.30 3.91 27.23
C PRO A 580 36.04 2.46 27.68
N SER A 581 34.90 1.91 27.25
CA SER A 581 34.47 0.53 27.54
C SER A 581 34.88 -0.46 26.46
N GLU A 582 35.10 0.02 25.23
CA GLU A 582 35.39 -0.79 24.04
C GLU A 582 36.88 -0.76 23.69
N ARG A 583 37.45 -1.94 23.42
CA ARG A 583 38.87 -2.14 23.09
C ARG A 583 39.01 -3.00 21.84
N ASP A 584 39.90 -2.59 20.95
CA ASP A 584 40.39 -3.43 19.87
C ASP A 584 41.26 -4.57 20.44
N LYS A 585 40.84 -5.81 20.19
CA LYS A 585 41.56 -7.00 20.69
C LYS A 585 42.84 -7.27 19.90
N GLU A 586 42.91 -6.84 18.64
CA GLU A 586 44.05 -7.10 17.76
C GLU A 586 45.07 -5.97 17.84
N ALA A 587 44.62 -4.71 17.77
CA ALA A 587 45.49 -3.54 17.87
C ALA A 587 45.81 -3.13 19.33
N GLY A 588 45.09 -3.69 20.32
CA GLY A 588 45.34 -3.44 21.74
C GLY A 588 44.93 -2.06 22.25
N VAL A 589 44.24 -1.24 21.45
CA VAL A 589 43.86 0.15 21.76
C VAL A 589 42.40 0.30 22.17
N TRP A 590 42.09 1.32 22.96
CA TRP A 590 40.73 1.68 23.38
C TRP A 590 40.08 2.68 22.43
N PHE A 591 38.78 2.52 22.20
CA PHE A 591 37.98 3.40 21.35
C PHE A 591 37.39 4.55 22.18
N PRO A 592 37.91 5.79 22.05
CA PRO A 592 37.61 6.83 23.01
C PRO A 592 36.48 7.77 22.57
N TYR A 593 35.92 7.62 21.36
CA TYR A 593 34.96 8.59 20.81
C TYR A 593 33.58 7.99 20.53
N VAL A 594 32.54 8.72 20.95
CA VAL A 594 31.13 8.42 20.63
C VAL A 594 30.51 9.58 19.84
N PRO A 595 29.58 9.31 18.90
CA PRO A 595 28.82 10.37 18.27
C PRO A 595 27.87 11.04 19.27
N VAL A 596 27.63 12.34 19.11
CA VAL A 596 26.74 13.11 20.01
C VAL A 596 25.79 14.06 19.27
N GLY A 597 25.92 14.15 17.95
CA GLY A 597 25.06 14.97 17.09
C GLY A 597 25.81 15.45 15.86
N GLY A 598 25.26 16.44 15.17
CA GLY A 598 25.89 16.94 13.95
C GLY A 598 24.98 17.80 13.08
N ALA A 599 25.34 17.89 11.81
CA ALA A 599 24.53 18.52 10.78
C ALA A 599 24.66 17.75 9.46
N LEU A 600 23.55 17.61 8.73
CA LEU A 600 23.50 17.02 7.40
C LEU A 600 23.33 18.14 6.36
N ALA A 601 24.20 18.20 5.36
CA ALA A 601 24.04 19.05 4.19
C ALA A 601 23.57 18.23 2.99
N VAL A 602 22.53 18.72 2.31
CA VAL A 602 21.89 18.08 1.16
C VAL A 602 21.86 19.08 0.01
N ARG A 603 22.33 18.67 -1.17
CA ARG A 603 22.31 19.50 -2.39
C ARG A 603 20.88 19.76 -2.82
N ASP A 604 20.61 20.96 -3.33
CA ASP A 604 19.29 21.30 -3.86
C ASP A 604 18.95 20.36 -5.04
N GLY A 605 17.71 19.87 -5.10
CA GLY A 605 17.24 18.93 -6.13
C GLY A 605 17.74 17.49 -5.98
N LEU A 606 18.47 17.15 -4.91
CA LEU A 606 18.97 15.77 -4.74
C LEU A 606 17.85 14.77 -4.48
N LEU A 607 16.85 15.15 -3.68
CA LEU A 607 15.73 14.29 -3.29
C LEU A 607 14.52 14.39 -4.26
N ASP A 608 14.62 15.24 -5.27
CA ASP A 608 13.59 15.46 -6.30
C ASP A 608 13.83 14.57 -7.54
N ALA A 609 14.92 13.80 -7.56
CA ALA A 609 15.35 12.88 -8.61
C ALA A 609 15.30 11.44 -8.10
#